data_AF-A0A1I8A9M7-F1
#
_entry.id   AF-A0A1I8A9M7-F1
#
_cell.length_a   1.000
_cell.length_b   1.000
_cell.length_c   1.000
_cell.angle_alpha   90.00
_cell.angle_beta   90.00
_cell.angle_gamma   90.00
#
_symmetry.space_group_name_H-M   'P 1'
#
loop_
_entity.id
_entity.type
_entity.pdbx_description
1 polymer ?
#
loop_
_entity_poly.entity_id
_entity_poly.type
_entity_poly.pdbx_seq_one_letter_code
_entity_poly.pdbx_strand_id
1 'polypeptide(L)'
;MGPLPLVLYINFSVQFLSSLFTVVFNTYTLRVQLKLEKANTELTMLLAHVLLHFLFACPTVVHSGYQLFAIGESWTLMFYKCSPQVIHLLPLDDNRNHDLIFWTGVFAYSAIVSTGLADLFLGMDRFSAITMPMAYRYRFKNKFAILAITLCVSITVSMSTVIAMQRIEAPPEAIMFGAHIDVFIVSIHVNMNNALSLLNVTITCIFMFKLRKFHGNRSTTTPVNTDLIKANITVVYQMLLALTFQITPTFTSSLVYFALGWNWGLVLGPYPLTLLTVYIFSCSILYRIKLGTRVQLIKVSSAEATAVHKTIGSTNTRQIPAHQ
;
A
#
# COMPACT_ATOMS: atom_id res chain seq x y z
N MET A 1 11.03 17.09 24.49
CA MET A 1 9.88 17.86 23.98
C MET A 1 9.05 16.92 23.13
N GLY A 2 7.77 16.73 23.46
CA GLY A 2 6.87 15.93 22.63
C GLY A 2 6.47 16.67 21.35
N PRO A 3 5.86 15.98 20.37
CA PRO A 3 5.41 16.62 19.14
C PRO A 3 4.30 17.62 19.46
N LEU A 4 4.27 18.73 18.72
CA LEU A 4 3.20 19.72 18.86
C LEU A 4 1.85 19.06 18.56
N PRO A 5 0.79 19.32 19.34
CA PRO A 5 -0.53 18.74 19.13
C PRO A 5 -1.06 18.91 17.69
N LEU A 6 -0.73 20.05 17.07
CA LEU A 6 -1.07 20.34 15.67
C LEU A 6 -0.41 19.36 14.69
N VAL A 7 0.86 19.00 14.93
CA VAL A 7 1.62 18.06 14.09
C VAL A 7 1.02 16.66 14.20
N LEU A 8 0.63 16.22 15.40
CA LEU A 8 -0.07 14.95 15.58
C LEU A 8 -1.40 14.94 14.85
N TYR A 9 -2.20 16.00 15.01
CA TYR A 9 -3.49 16.14 14.35
C TYR A 9 -3.38 16.04 12.82
N ILE A 10 -2.41 16.75 12.22
CA ILE A 10 -2.16 16.71 10.78
C ILE A 10 -1.76 15.30 10.34
N ASN A 11 -0.82 14.66 11.04
CA ASN A 11 -0.37 13.30 10.69
C ASN A 11 -1.53 12.30 10.72
N PHE A 12 -2.29 12.25 11.81
CA PHE A 12 -3.40 11.31 11.92
C PHE A 12 -4.55 11.64 10.95
N SER A 13 -4.77 12.91 10.61
CA SER A 13 -5.73 13.31 9.57
C SER A 13 -5.35 12.76 8.20
N VAL A 14 -4.08 12.91 7.82
CA VAL A 14 -3.55 12.39 6.55
C VAL A 14 -3.60 10.86 6.53
N GLN A 15 -3.20 10.20 7.63
CA GLN A 15 -3.29 8.74 7.75
C GLN A 15 -4.72 8.24 7.59
N PHE A 16 -5.68 8.88 8.28
CA PHE A 16 -7.08 8.50 8.25
C PHE A 16 -7.67 8.64 6.85
N LEU A 17 -7.51 9.80 6.22
CA LEU A 17 -8.05 10.05 4.88
C LEU A 17 -7.41 9.12 3.84
N SER A 18 -6.08 8.98 3.85
CA SER A 18 -5.36 8.13 2.90
C SER A 18 -5.78 6.66 3.04
N SER A 19 -5.89 6.16 4.27
CA SER A 19 -6.29 4.78 4.54
C SER A 19 -7.76 4.55 4.21
N LEU A 20 -8.65 5.52 4.49
CA LEU A 20 -10.07 5.45 4.16
C LEU A 20 -10.28 5.33 2.65
N PHE A 21 -9.64 6.21 1.86
CA PHE A 21 -9.74 6.12 0.40
C PHE A 21 -9.09 4.85 -0.15
N THR A 22 -8.00 4.37 0.48
CA THR A 22 -7.39 3.08 0.14
C THR A 22 -8.39 1.93 0.32
N VAL A 23 -9.09 1.87 1.45
CA VAL A 23 -10.14 0.87 1.72
C VAL A 23 -11.22 0.93 0.63
N VAL A 24 -11.72 2.12 0.30
CA VAL A 24 -12.76 2.31 -0.73
C VAL A 24 -12.28 1.87 -2.11
N PHE A 25 -11.11 2.35 -2.56
CA PHE A 25 -10.58 2.04 -3.88
C PHE A 25 -10.20 0.57 -4.04
N ASN A 26 -9.61 -0.05 -3.02
CA ASN A 26 -9.22 -1.44 -3.09
C ASN A 26 -10.44 -2.37 -3.00
N THR A 27 -11.44 -2.04 -2.18
CA THR A 27 -12.72 -2.79 -2.16
C THR A 27 -13.40 -2.77 -3.52
N TYR A 28 -13.49 -1.59 -4.14
CA TYR A 28 -14.07 -1.45 -5.47
C TYR A 28 -13.26 -2.24 -6.51
N THR A 29 -11.94 -2.10 -6.49
CA THR A 29 -11.03 -2.79 -7.42
C THR A 29 -11.15 -4.31 -7.29
N LEU A 30 -11.12 -4.84 -6.06
CA LEU A 30 -11.30 -6.26 -5.78
C LEU A 30 -12.65 -6.76 -6.28
N ARG A 31 -13.76 -6.07 -5.97
CA ARG A 31 -15.11 -6.44 -6.43
C ARG A 31 -15.22 -6.48 -7.95
N VAL A 32 -14.68 -5.48 -8.65
CA VAL A 32 -14.72 -5.45 -10.12
C VAL A 32 -13.90 -6.59 -10.72
N GLN A 33 -12.69 -6.84 -10.20
CA GLN A 33 -11.81 -7.87 -10.75
C GLN A 33 -12.33 -9.29 -10.45
N LEU A 34 -12.89 -9.53 -9.26
CA LEU A 34 -13.47 -10.83 -8.90
C LEU A 34 -14.72 -11.19 -9.72
N LYS A 35 -15.48 -10.19 -10.21
CA LYS A 35 -16.65 -10.40 -11.08
C LYS A 35 -16.29 -10.72 -12.52
N LEU A 36 -15.07 -10.44 -12.96
CA LEU A 36 -14.63 -10.77 -14.32
C LEU A 36 -14.26 -12.27 -14.33
N GLU A 37 -15.24 -13.13 -14.59
CA GLU A 37 -15.13 -14.61 -14.57
C GLU A 37 -13.93 -15.16 -15.34
N LYS A 38 -13.47 -14.46 -16.38
CA LYS A 38 -12.17 -14.70 -17.02
C LYS A 38 -11.08 -13.91 -16.29
N ALA A 39 -10.82 -14.28 -15.04
CA ALA A 39 -9.74 -13.69 -14.28
C ALA A 39 -8.43 -14.00 -15.01
N ASN A 40 -7.91 -13.00 -15.73
CA ASN A 40 -6.63 -13.08 -16.39
C ASN A 40 -5.62 -13.45 -15.32
N THR A 41 -5.12 -14.68 -15.41
CA THR A 41 -4.21 -15.26 -14.43
C THR A 41 -3.02 -14.30 -14.19
N GLU A 42 -2.63 -13.50 -15.19
CA GLU A 42 -1.58 -12.47 -15.15
C GLU A 42 -1.74 -11.40 -14.04
N LEU A 43 -2.94 -11.25 -13.49
CA LEU A 43 -3.24 -10.26 -12.46
C LEU A 43 -3.25 -10.84 -11.05
N THR A 44 -2.96 -12.13 -10.87
CA THR A 44 -3.12 -12.81 -9.56
C THR A 44 -2.26 -12.16 -8.47
N MET A 45 -0.96 -11.93 -8.73
CA MET A 45 -0.10 -11.27 -7.73
C MET A 45 -0.47 -9.79 -7.54
N LEU A 46 -0.91 -9.11 -8.61
CA LEU A 46 -1.40 -7.74 -8.51
C LEU A 46 -2.63 -7.66 -7.59
N LEU A 47 -3.57 -8.59 -7.74
CA LEU A 47 -4.77 -8.67 -6.93
C LEU A 47 -4.44 -9.03 -5.47
N ALA A 48 -3.50 -9.95 -5.26
CA ALA A 48 -2.97 -10.26 -3.94
C ALA A 48 -2.35 -9.02 -3.27
N HIS A 49 -1.61 -8.20 -4.03
CA HIS A 49 -1.06 -6.95 -3.52
C HIS A 49 -2.13 -5.92 -3.15
N VAL A 50 -3.16 -5.77 -3.98
CA VAL A 50 -4.32 -4.90 -3.68
C VAL A 50 -5.04 -5.38 -2.41
N LEU A 51 -5.19 -6.70 -2.23
CA LEU A 51 -5.74 -7.29 -1.02
C LEU A 51 -4.89 -6.99 0.21
N LEU A 52 -3.56 -7.12 0.12
CA LEU A 52 -2.64 -6.81 1.22
C LEU A 52 -2.68 -5.32 1.59
N HIS A 53 -2.77 -4.42 0.61
CA HIS A 53 -3.00 -2.99 0.86
C HIS A 53 -4.33 -2.71 1.56
N PHE A 54 -5.40 -3.43 1.19
CA PHE A 54 -6.69 -3.34 1.88
C PHE A 54 -6.58 -3.81 3.34
N LEU A 55 -5.93 -4.95 3.57
CA LEU A 55 -5.71 -5.50 4.93
C LEU A 55 -4.86 -4.57 5.81
N PHE A 56 -3.89 -3.85 5.25
CA PHE A 56 -3.14 -2.82 5.95
C PHE A 56 -3.99 -1.58 6.26
N ALA A 57 -4.80 -1.13 5.30
CA ALA A 57 -5.55 0.11 5.42
C ALA A 57 -6.67 0.02 6.48
N CYS A 58 -7.33 -1.13 6.62
CA CYS A 58 -8.39 -1.35 7.61
C CYS A 58 -7.98 -1.01 9.06
N PRO A 59 -6.95 -1.65 9.65
CA PRO A 59 -6.51 -1.34 11.02
C PRO A 59 -5.96 0.09 11.11
N THR A 60 -5.34 0.60 10.05
CA THR A 60 -4.81 1.97 10.05
C THR A 60 -5.92 3.03 10.10
N VAL A 61 -7.05 2.82 9.42
CA VAL A 61 -8.24 3.69 9.53
C VAL A 61 -8.76 3.70 10.97
N VAL A 62 -8.89 2.53 11.59
CA VAL A 62 -9.40 2.42 12.97
C VAL A 62 -8.45 3.12 13.94
N HIS A 63 -7.15 2.86 13.83
CA HIS A 63 -6.13 3.46 14.69
C HIS A 63 -6.08 4.98 14.56
N SER A 64 -5.94 5.49 13.33
CA SER A 64 -5.86 6.94 13.08
C SER A 64 -7.17 7.66 13.39
N GLY A 65 -8.32 7.03 13.16
CA GLY A 65 -9.63 7.58 13.53
C GLY A 65 -9.80 7.71 15.04
N TYR A 66 -9.39 6.70 15.81
CA TYR A 66 -9.39 6.75 17.26
C TYR A 66 -8.43 7.83 17.80
N GLN A 67 -7.23 7.92 17.24
CA GLN A 67 -6.25 8.95 17.60
C GLN A 67 -6.76 10.37 17.33
N LEU A 68 -7.44 10.59 16.19
CA LEU A 68 -8.08 11.86 15.88
C LEU A 68 -9.19 12.21 16.87
N PHE A 69 -10.01 11.22 17.25
CA PHE A 69 -11.06 11.42 18.25
C PHE A 69 -10.47 11.82 19.61
N ALA A 70 -9.48 11.07 20.10
CA ALA A 70 -8.81 11.36 21.38
C ALA A 70 -8.10 12.73 21.40
N ILE A 71 -7.48 13.12 20.28
CA ILE A 71 -6.88 14.44 20.13
C ILE A 71 -7.98 15.51 20.06
N GLY A 72 -9.05 15.28 19.30
CA GLY A 72 -10.15 16.22 19.10
C GLY A 72 -10.84 16.63 20.39
N GLU A 73 -11.15 15.67 21.27
CA GLU A 73 -11.72 15.96 22.60
C GLU A 73 -10.81 16.89 23.42
N SER A 74 -9.49 16.67 23.35
CA SER A 74 -8.49 17.51 24.02
C SER A 74 -8.48 18.94 23.46
N TRP A 75 -8.67 19.10 22.14
CA TRP A 75 -8.70 20.42 21.48
C TRP A 75 -9.99 21.19 21.78
N THR A 76 -11.15 20.53 21.76
CA THR A 76 -12.43 21.19 22.07
C THR A 76 -12.40 21.76 23.49
N LEU A 77 -11.83 21.02 24.46
CA LEU A 77 -11.62 21.50 25.82
C LEU A 77 -10.65 22.70 25.88
N MET A 78 -9.57 22.69 25.09
CA MET A 78 -8.63 23.81 25.02
C MET A 78 -9.29 25.08 24.47
N PHE A 79 -10.09 24.98 23.38
CA PHE A 79 -10.78 26.13 22.81
C PHE A 79 -11.90 26.67 23.70
N TYR A 80 -12.66 25.79 24.37
CA TYR A 80 -13.75 26.22 25.25
C TYR A 80 -13.25 26.90 26.53
N LYS A 81 -12.02 26.58 26.97
CA LYS A 81 -11.40 27.17 28.17
C LYS A 81 -10.37 28.26 27.89
N CYS A 82 -10.19 28.68 26.64
CA CYS A 82 -9.52 29.93 26.26
C CYS A 82 -10.32 31.19 26.66
N SER A 83 -10.95 31.16 27.83
CA SER A 83 -11.20 32.38 28.62
C SER A 83 -9.86 32.78 29.24
N PRO A 84 -9.40 34.04 29.06
CA PRO A 84 -7.99 34.44 29.20
C PRO A 84 -7.41 34.43 30.64
N GLN A 85 -8.01 33.75 31.62
CA GLN A 85 -7.55 33.80 33.02
C GLN A 85 -7.09 32.47 33.63
N VAL A 86 -7.24 31.30 32.98
CA VAL A 86 -6.86 30.01 33.61
C VAL A 86 -6.21 29.05 32.61
N ILE A 87 -5.01 29.39 32.13
CA ILE A 87 -4.27 28.55 31.16
C ILE A 87 -3.31 27.56 31.84
N HIS A 88 -3.02 27.66 33.14
CA HIS A 88 -1.81 27.00 33.65
C HIS A 88 -1.90 25.55 34.15
N LEU A 89 -3.05 24.97 34.50
CA LEU A 89 -3.04 23.71 35.28
C LEU A 89 -4.30 22.83 35.10
N LEU A 90 -4.83 22.69 33.89
CA LEU A 90 -5.89 21.69 33.68
C LEU A 90 -5.28 20.35 33.25
N PRO A 91 -5.38 19.30 34.08
CA PRO A 91 -4.99 17.97 33.68
C PRO A 91 -5.81 17.60 32.44
N LEU A 92 -5.13 17.19 31.38
CA LEU A 92 -5.76 16.46 30.28
C LEU A 92 -6.56 15.33 30.93
N ASP A 93 -7.87 15.28 30.66
CA ASP A 93 -8.77 14.31 31.26
C ASP A 93 -8.15 12.91 31.14
N ASP A 94 -7.99 12.25 32.29
CA ASP A 94 -7.34 10.95 32.47
C ASP A 94 -8.16 9.78 31.86
N ASN A 95 -9.26 10.10 31.17
CA ASN A 95 -10.24 9.13 30.71
C ASN A 95 -9.92 8.55 29.32
N ARG A 96 -8.68 8.70 28.85
CA ARG A 96 -8.25 8.09 27.58
C ARG A 96 -8.15 6.59 27.75
N ASN A 97 -8.78 5.86 26.84
CA ASN A 97 -8.66 4.41 26.83
C ASN A 97 -7.31 4.00 26.21
N HIS A 98 -6.29 3.87 27.06
CA HIS A 98 -4.93 3.45 26.69
C HIS A 98 -4.90 2.05 26.06
N ASP A 99 -5.83 1.15 26.43
CA ASP A 99 -5.94 -0.16 25.79
C ASP A 99 -6.37 -0.05 24.32
N LEU A 100 -7.29 0.86 23.99
CA LEU A 100 -7.68 1.09 22.60
C LEU A 100 -6.53 1.68 21.77
N ILE A 101 -5.76 2.63 22.33
CA ILE A 101 -4.54 3.16 21.67
C ILE A 101 -3.58 2.01 21.34
N PHE A 102 -3.33 1.18 22.35
CA PHE A 102 -2.41 0.07 22.25
C PHE A 102 -2.87 -0.95 21.21
N TRP A 103 -4.05 -1.55 21.36
CA TRP A 103 -4.50 -2.63 20.49
C TRP A 103 -4.68 -2.20 19.03
N THR A 104 -5.27 -1.03 18.79
CA THR A 104 -5.40 -0.51 17.42
C THR A 104 -4.03 -0.22 16.79
N GLY A 105 -3.08 0.27 17.59
CA GLY A 105 -1.71 0.51 17.16
C GLY A 105 -0.96 -0.79 16.87
N VAL A 106 -1.13 -1.85 17.68
CA VAL A 106 -0.52 -3.17 17.44
C VAL A 106 -0.89 -3.67 16.05
N PHE A 107 -2.16 -3.62 15.68
CA PHE A 107 -2.60 -4.07 14.36
C PHE A 107 -2.09 -3.17 13.22
N ALA A 108 -2.11 -1.84 13.38
CA ALA A 108 -1.62 -0.93 12.35
C ALA A 108 -0.10 -1.05 12.13
N TYR A 109 0.69 -1.09 13.19
CA TYR A 109 2.16 -1.12 13.12
C TYR A 109 2.70 -2.49 12.72
N SER A 110 2.08 -3.59 13.15
CA SER A 110 2.49 -4.93 12.70
C SER A 110 2.26 -5.15 11.20
N ALA A 111 1.30 -4.44 10.60
CA ALA A 111 1.05 -4.48 9.17
C ALA A 111 2.13 -3.73 8.34
N ILE A 112 2.92 -2.82 8.94
CA ILE A 112 3.98 -2.07 8.23
C ILE A 112 4.98 -3.02 7.57
N VAL A 113 5.54 -3.97 8.34
CA VAL A 113 6.56 -4.90 7.82
C VAL A 113 5.96 -5.78 6.69
N SER A 114 4.69 -6.15 6.81
CA SER A 114 3.99 -6.89 5.77
C SER A 114 3.85 -6.08 4.47
N THR A 115 3.75 -4.76 4.52
CA THR A 115 3.67 -3.94 3.29
C THR A 115 4.99 -3.92 2.54
N GLY A 116 6.13 -3.75 3.23
CA GLY A 116 7.46 -3.86 2.63
C GLY A 116 7.71 -5.25 2.03
N LEU A 117 7.24 -6.31 2.70
CA LEU A 117 7.30 -7.67 2.18
C LEU A 117 6.40 -7.89 0.95
N ALA A 118 5.19 -7.33 0.96
CA ALA A 118 4.28 -7.38 -0.18
C ALA A 118 4.86 -6.69 -1.42
N ASP A 119 5.45 -5.50 -1.24
CA ASP A 119 6.13 -4.74 -2.29
C ASP A 119 7.30 -5.56 -2.87
N LEU A 120 8.11 -6.20 -1.99
CA LEU A 120 9.20 -7.08 -2.40
C LEU A 120 8.70 -8.25 -3.26
N PHE A 121 7.63 -8.95 -2.83
CA PHE A 121 7.03 -10.02 -3.60
C PHE A 121 6.52 -9.54 -4.95
N LEU A 122 5.91 -8.35 -5.02
CA LEU A 122 5.48 -7.76 -6.28
C LEU A 122 6.66 -7.45 -7.22
N GLY A 123 7.79 -6.96 -6.67
CA GLY A 123 9.03 -6.76 -7.42
C GLY A 123 9.59 -8.07 -7.97
N MET A 124 9.64 -9.11 -7.12
CA MET A 124 10.07 -10.45 -7.51
C MET A 124 9.18 -11.07 -8.59
N ASP A 125 7.85 -10.93 -8.47
CA ASP A 125 6.88 -11.41 -9.45
C ASP A 125 7.18 -10.86 -10.85
N ARG A 126 7.39 -9.55 -10.94
CA ARG A 126 7.76 -8.86 -12.19
C ARG A 126 9.10 -9.32 -12.72
N PHE A 127 10.09 -9.45 -11.85
CA PHE A 127 11.42 -9.92 -12.21
C PHE A 127 11.39 -11.35 -12.77
N SER A 128 10.63 -12.25 -12.13
CA SER A 128 10.43 -13.62 -12.59
C SER A 128 9.66 -13.70 -13.91
N ALA A 129 8.62 -12.86 -14.09
CA ALA A 129 7.85 -12.81 -15.32
C ALA A 129 8.71 -12.41 -16.54
N ILE A 130 9.67 -11.49 -16.37
CA ILE A 130 10.60 -11.10 -17.44
C ILE A 130 11.73 -12.12 -17.63
N THR A 131 12.33 -12.60 -16.54
CA THR A 131 13.52 -13.47 -16.63
C THR A 131 13.15 -14.87 -17.13
N MET A 132 11.97 -15.39 -16.78
CA MET A 132 11.57 -16.76 -17.07
C MET A 132 10.09 -16.84 -17.51
N PRO A 133 9.69 -16.22 -18.64
CA PRO A 133 8.29 -16.06 -19.01
C PRO A 133 7.53 -17.38 -19.15
N MET A 134 8.17 -18.41 -19.72
CA MET A 134 7.55 -19.73 -19.90
C MET A 134 7.34 -20.44 -18.56
N ALA A 135 8.38 -20.55 -17.73
CA ALA A 135 8.28 -21.21 -16.43
C ALA A 135 7.32 -20.44 -15.49
N TYR A 136 7.34 -19.11 -15.53
CA TYR A 136 6.44 -18.26 -14.76
C TYR A 136 4.97 -18.51 -15.11
N ARG A 137 4.64 -18.58 -16.41
CA ARG A 137 3.27 -18.83 -16.89
C ARG A 137 2.71 -20.16 -16.43
N TYR A 138 3.50 -21.22 -16.42
CA TYR A 138 3.01 -22.58 -16.13
C TYR A 138 3.16 -23.01 -14.66
N ARG A 139 4.22 -22.59 -13.95
CA ARG A 139 4.60 -23.20 -12.66
C ARG A 139 4.39 -22.29 -11.45
N PHE A 140 4.70 -21.00 -11.56
CA PHE A 140 4.93 -20.17 -10.37
C PHE A 140 3.75 -19.28 -10.00
N LYS A 141 3.07 -18.69 -11.00
CA LYS A 141 2.12 -17.59 -10.81
C LYS A 141 1.18 -17.68 -9.59
N ASN A 142 0.28 -18.66 -9.53
CA ASN A 142 -0.73 -18.71 -8.46
C ASN A 142 -0.10 -19.11 -7.11
N LYS A 143 0.89 -20.02 -7.16
CA LYS A 143 1.63 -20.46 -5.97
C LYS A 143 2.40 -19.30 -5.33
N PHE A 144 2.92 -18.40 -6.16
CA PHE A 144 3.68 -17.25 -5.72
C PHE A 144 2.80 -16.23 -4.98
N ALA A 145 1.60 -15.95 -5.50
CA ALA A 145 0.64 -15.08 -4.83
C ALA A 145 0.16 -15.66 -3.48
N ILE A 146 -0.14 -16.97 -3.44
CA ILE A 146 -0.52 -17.65 -2.19
C ILE A 146 0.62 -17.61 -1.17
N LEU A 147 1.86 -17.87 -1.60
CA LEU A 147 3.05 -17.77 -0.77
C LEU A 147 3.22 -16.36 -0.20
N ALA A 148 3.09 -15.33 -1.04
CA ALA A 148 3.20 -13.93 -0.64
C ALA A 148 2.17 -13.57 0.44
N ILE A 149 0.89 -13.92 0.22
CA ILE A 149 -0.19 -13.68 1.20
C ILE A 149 0.11 -14.43 2.51
N THR A 150 0.48 -15.70 2.43
CA THR A 150 0.75 -16.54 3.61
C THR A 150 1.88 -15.95 4.44
N LEU A 151 2.99 -15.57 3.80
CA LEU A 151 4.13 -14.99 4.49
C LEU A 151 3.80 -13.61 5.08
N CYS A 152 3.08 -12.77 4.34
CA CYS A 152 2.60 -11.46 4.82
C CYS A 152 1.69 -11.59 6.07
N VAL A 153 0.71 -12.49 6.04
CA VAL A 153 -0.16 -12.74 7.19
C VAL A 153 0.65 -13.31 8.37
N SER A 154 1.55 -14.26 8.12
CA SER A 154 2.37 -14.86 9.17
C SER A 154 3.29 -13.85 9.86
N ILE A 155 3.92 -12.95 9.09
CA ILE A 155 4.80 -11.92 9.66
C ILE A 155 3.99 -10.87 10.42
N THR A 156 2.81 -10.49 9.94
CA THR A 156 1.92 -9.58 10.69
C THR A 156 1.52 -10.19 12.03
N VAL A 157 1.03 -11.44 12.06
CA VAL A 157 0.64 -12.12 13.32
C VAL A 157 1.83 -12.25 14.28
N SER A 158 3.00 -12.63 13.76
CA SER A 158 4.24 -12.72 14.55
C SER A 158 4.61 -11.36 15.16
N MET A 159 4.62 -10.29 14.35
CA MET A 159 4.93 -8.94 14.80
C MET A 159 3.89 -8.41 15.78
N SER A 160 2.59 -8.66 15.56
CA SER A 160 1.54 -8.30 16.53
C SER A 160 1.81 -8.94 17.88
N THR A 161 2.22 -10.21 17.90
CA THR A 161 2.53 -10.96 19.13
C THR A 161 3.76 -10.39 19.82
N VAL A 162 4.85 -10.13 19.08
CA VAL A 162 6.07 -9.53 19.64
C VAL A 162 5.79 -8.17 20.24
N ILE A 163 5.05 -7.30 19.54
CA ILE A 163 4.66 -5.99 20.07
C ILE A 163 3.78 -6.15 21.32
N ALA A 164 2.81 -7.07 21.30
CA ALA A 164 1.93 -7.33 22.43
C ALA A 164 2.70 -7.73 23.70
N MET A 165 3.73 -8.57 23.54
CA MET A 165 4.62 -9.00 24.63
C MET A 165 5.54 -7.91 25.17
N GLN A 166 5.71 -6.80 24.43
CA GLN A 166 6.63 -5.71 24.73
C GLN A 166 5.87 -4.43 25.13
N ARG A 167 4.65 -4.60 25.63
CA ARG A 167 3.83 -3.55 26.19
C ARG A 167 4.51 -2.98 27.45
N ILE A 168 4.62 -1.66 27.51
CA ILE A 168 5.01 -0.92 28.72
C ILE A 168 3.82 -0.14 29.25
N GLU A 169 3.85 0.17 30.55
CA GLU A 169 2.87 1.07 31.16
C GLU A 169 3.12 2.49 30.63
N ALA A 170 2.12 3.04 29.94
CA ALA A 170 2.22 4.35 29.34
C ALA A 170 1.89 5.43 30.38
N PRO A 171 2.56 6.59 30.34
CA PRO A 171 2.20 7.69 31.23
C PRO A 171 0.80 8.21 30.89
N PRO A 172 0.06 8.80 31.87
CA PRO A 172 -1.31 9.30 31.67
C PRO A 172 -1.44 10.28 30.50
N GLU A 173 -0.39 11.06 30.22
CA GLU A 173 -0.33 12.02 29.13
C GLU A 173 -0.10 11.40 27.73
N ALA A 174 0.18 10.10 27.64
CA ALA A 174 0.56 9.43 26.40
C ALA A 174 -0.56 9.42 25.35
N ILE A 175 -0.35 10.14 24.26
CA ILE A 175 -1.23 10.10 23.08
C ILE A 175 -0.76 9.05 22.07
N MET A 176 0.56 8.92 21.91
CA MET A 176 1.14 8.11 20.83
C MET A 176 1.25 6.64 21.21
N PHE A 177 0.99 5.77 20.24
CA PHE A 177 1.24 4.35 20.35
C PHE A 177 2.69 4.02 20.78
N GLY A 178 3.68 4.77 20.26
CA GLY A 178 5.09 4.59 20.62
C GLY A 178 5.43 4.83 22.09
N ALA A 179 4.54 5.45 22.87
CA ALA A 179 4.70 5.59 24.32
C ALA A 179 4.22 4.35 25.11
N HIS A 180 3.56 3.40 24.45
CA HIS A 180 3.01 2.18 25.04
C HIS A 180 3.91 0.96 24.77
N ILE A 181 5.03 1.13 24.06
CA ILE A 181 5.93 0.04 23.63
C ILE A 181 7.38 0.48 23.80
N ASP A 182 8.25 -0.50 24.06
CA ASP A 182 9.69 -0.28 24.08
C ASP A 182 10.21 0.29 22.74
N VAL A 183 11.00 1.36 22.82
CA VAL A 183 11.59 2.07 21.67
C VAL A 183 12.46 1.15 20.81
N PHE A 184 13.10 0.14 21.42
CA PHE A 184 13.90 -0.87 20.73
C PHE A 184 13.07 -1.66 19.72
N ILE A 185 11.85 -2.07 20.10
CA ILE A 185 10.95 -2.81 19.20
C ILE A 185 10.51 -1.94 18.03
N VAL A 186 10.20 -0.66 18.27
CA VAL A 186 9.86 0.29 17.21
C VAL A 186 11.05 0.45 16.24
N SER A 187 12.27 0.56 16.76
CA SER A 187 13.49 0.64 15.95
C SER A 187 13.69 -0.62 15.07
N ILE A 188 13.50 -1.81 15.63
CA ILE A 188 13.56 -3.08 14.88
C ILE A 188 12.56 -3.06 13.72
N HIS A 189 11.30 -2.68 13.97
CA HIS A 189 10.26 -2.65 12.92
C HIS A 189 10.63 -1.71 11.78
N VAL A 190 11.08 -0.49 12.12
CA VAL A 190 11.48 0.51 11.12
C VAL A 190 12.67 0.00 10.30
N ASN A 191 13.67 -0.59 10.95
CA ASN A 191 14.85 -1.12 10.26
C ASN A 191 14.53 -2.34 9.38
N MET A 192 13.65 -3.24 9.83
CA MET A 192 13.19 -4.37 9.01
C MET A 192 12.44 -3.88 7.77
N ASN A 193 11.53 -2.92 7.92
CA ASN A 193 10.81 -2.36 6.78
C ASN A 193 11.77 -1.67 5.80
N ASN A 194 12.75 -0.92 6.30
CA ASN A 194 13.78 -0.29 5.46
C ASN A 194 14.60 -1.31 4.67
N ALA A 195 15.02 -2.39 5.31
CA ALA A 195 15.77 -3.45 4.65
C ALA A 195 14.96 -4.07 3.49
N LEU A 196 13.67 -4.31 3.71
CA LEU A 196 12.74 -4.82 2.69
C LEU A 196 12.54 -3.81 1.55
N SER A 197 12.32 -2.52 1.87
CA SER A 197 12.18 -1.46 0.85
C SER A 197 13.45 -1.28 0.02
N LEU A 198 14.64 -1.32 0.64
CA LEU A 198 15.92 -1.27 -0.06
C LEU A 198 16.08 -2.46 -1.01
N LEU A 199 15.80 -3.68 -0.54
CA LEU A 199 15.86 -4.87 -1.36
C LEU A 199 14.87 -4.80 -2.53
N ASN A 200 13.65 -4.31 -2.29
CA ASN A 200 12.65 -4.10 -3.34
C ASN A 200 13.13 -3.12 -4.42
N VAL A 201 13.76 -2.00 -4.03
CA VAL A 201 14.35 -1.08 -5.00
C VAL A 201 15.50 -1.72 -5.76
N THR A 202 16.38 -2.48 -5.11
CA THR A 202 17.45 -3.21 -5.80
C THR A 202 16.89 -4.16 -6.85
N ILE A 203 15.89 -4.98 -6.51
CA ILE A 203 15.24 -5.90 -7.45
C ILE A 203 14.57 -5.13 -8.60
N THR A 204 13.91 -4.01 -8.29
CA THR A 204 13.25 -3.18 -9.30
C THR A 204 14.25 -2.53 -10.26
N CYS A 205 15.39 -2.06 -9.76
CA CYS A 205 16.49 -1.56 -10.59
C CYS A 205 17.00 -2.66 -11.53
N ILE A 206 17.27 -3.86 -11.02
CA ILE A 206 17.70 -5.01 -11.84
C ILE A 206 16.66 -5.34 -12.91
N PHE A 207 15.38 -5.36 -12.53
CA PHE A 207 14.26 -5.53 -13.46
C PHE A 207 14.28 -4.46 -14.57
N MET A 208 14.44 -3.18 -14.22
CA MET A 208 14.49 -2.07 -15.19
C MET A 208 15.69 -2.19 -16.13
N PHE A 209 16.87 -2.58 -15.63
CA PHE A 209 18.05 -2.82 -16.48
C PHE A 209 17.81 -3.96 -17.47
N LYS A 210 17.24 -5.08 -17.02
CA LYS A 210 16.89 -6.20 -17.91
C LYS A 210 15.84 -5.81 -18.94
N LEU A 211 14.82 -5.05 -18.54
CA LEU A 211 13.78 -4.56 -19.43
C LEU A 211 14.35 -3.63 -20.51
N ARG A 212 15.25 -2.70 -20.15
CA ARG A 212 15.95 -1.84 -21.11
C ARG A 212 16.76 -2.65 -22.11
N LYS A 213 17.52 -3.65 -21.64
CA LYS A 213 18.30 -4.55 -22.51
C LYS A 213 17.38 -5.33 -23.46
N PHE A 214 16.24 -5.81 -22.98
CA PHE A 214 15.25 -6.52 -23.79
C PHE A 214 14.66 -5.64 -24.90
N HIS A 215 14.39 -4.36 -24.61
CA HIS A 215 13.94 -3.41 -25.62
C HIS A 215 15.03 -3.03 -26.63
N GLY A 216 16.26 -2.83 -26.17
CA GLY A 216 17.39 -2.49 -27.06
C GLY A 216 17.74 -3.59 -28.07
N ASN A 217 17.51 -4.86 -27.69
CA ASN A 217 17.80 -6.00 -28.55
C ASN A 217 16.65 -6.39 -29.50
N ARG A 218 15.47 -5.77 -29.38
CA ARG A 218 14.36 -6.02 -30.32
C ARG A 218 14.61 -5.24 -31.60
N SER A 219 14.94 -5.95 -32.67
CA SER A 219 15.03 -5.38 -34.03
C SER A 219 13.76 -4.63 -34.38
N THR A 220 13.93 -3.50 -35.07
CA THR A 220 12.93 -2.48 -35.47
C THR A 220 11.72 -3.00 -36.25
N THR A 221 11.66 -4.30 -36.56
CA THR A 221 10.69 -4.94 -37.43
C THR A 221 9.45 -5.48 -36.73
N THR A 222 9.42 -5.62 -35.39
CA THR A 222 8.18 -6.01 -34.68
C THR A 222 7.45 -4.78 -34.14
N PRO A 223 6.16 -4.58 -34.48
CA PRO A 223 5.38 -3.46 -33.98
C PRO A 223 5.37 -3.46 -32.45
N VAL A 224 5.74 -2.32 -31.86
CA VAL A 224 5.81 -2.15 -30.41
C VAL A 224 4.39 -2.20 -29.86
N ASN A 225 4.10 -3.24 -29.06
CA ASN A 225 2.82 -3.35 -28.37
C ASN A 225 2.72 -2.23 -27.30
N THR A 226 1.84 -1.25 -27.53
CA THR A 226 1.61 -0.09 -26.67
C THR A 226 1.22 -0.47 -25.24
N ASP A 227 0.65 -1.66 -25.03
CA ASP A 227 0.30 -2.19 -23.71
C ASP A 227 1.54 -2.49 -22.85
N LEU A 228 2.65 -2.90 -23.46
CA LEU A 228 3.91 -3.12 -22.74
C LEU A 228 4.48 -1.79 -22.22
N ILE A 229 4.40 -0.72 -23.02
CA ILE A 229 4.87 0.61 -22.62
C ILE A 229 4.08 1.11 -21.41
N LYS A 230 2.74 1.03 -21.46
CA LYS A 230 1.87 1.44 -20.35
C LYS A 230 2.13 0.64 -19.07
N ALA A 231 2.32 -0.68 -19.20
CA ALA A 231 2.63 -1.54 -18.06
C ALA A 231 3.95 -1.13 -17.38
N ASN A 232 4.97 -0.78 -18.17
CA ASN A 232 6.28 -0.36 -17.69
C ASN A 232 6.23 1.00 -16.97
N ILE A 233 5.46 1.96 -17.49
CA ILE A 233 5.29 3.29 -16.86
C ILE A 233 4.71 3.16 -15.44
N THR A 234 3.75 2.24 -15.23
CA THR A 234 3.19 2.04 -13.89
C THR A 234 4.25 1.54 -12.89
N VAL A 235 5.13 0.65 -13.34
CA VAL A 235 6.23 0.13 -12.49
C VAL A 235 7.19 1.25 -12.10
N VAL A 236 7.52 2.13 -13.05
CA VAL A 236 8.37 3.29 -12.79
C VAL A 236 7.74 4.23 -11.76
N TYR A 237 6.45 4.55 -11.90
CA TYR A 237 5.77 5.40 -10.91
C TYR A 237 5.78 4.79 -9.51
N GLN A 238 5.55 3.48 -9.39
CA GLN A 238 5.60 2.81 -8.08
C GLN A 238 7.00 2.85 -7.46
N MET A 239 8.05 2.68 -8.27
CA MET A 239 9.43 2.80 -7.81
C MET A 239 9.74 4.21 -7.32
N LEU A 240 9.33 5.24 -8.08
CA LEU A 240 9.49 6.63 -7.67
C LEU A 240 8.74 6.93 -6.37
N LEU A 241 7.50 6.47 -6.25
CA LEU A 241 6.72 6.62 -5.02
C LEU A 241 7.38 5.92 -3.83
N ALA A 242 7.90 4.70 -3.99
CA ALA A 242 8.60 3.98 -2.92
C ALA A 242 9.88 4.70 -2.49
N LEU A 243 10.65 5.23 -3.45
CA LEU A 243 11.84 6.04 -3.16
C LEU A 243 11.47 7.29 -2.36
N THR A 244 10.49 8.07 -2.84
CA THR A 244 10.11 9.35 -2.24
C THR A 244 9.44 9.21 -0.87
N PHE A 245 8.53 8.23 -0.71
CA PHE A 245 7.71 8.14 0.49
C PHE A 245 8.18 7.10 1.51
N GLN A 246 8.98 6.10 1.14
CA GLN A 246 9.50 5.11 2.08
C GLN A 246 10.99 5.26 2.33
N ILE A 247 11.80 5.24 1.27
CA ILE A 247 13.27 5.12 1.43
C ILE A 247 13.89 6.46 1.85
N THR A 248 13.65 7.54 1.10
CA THR A 248 14.24 8.85 1.40
C THR A 248 13.91 9.34 2.81
N PRO A 249 12.64 9.29 3.28
CA PRO A 249 12.30 9.79 4.61
C PRO A 249 12.94 8.96 5.72
N THR A 250 12.95 7.63 5.56
CA THR A 250 13.50 6.77 6.61
C THR A 250 15.02 6.77 6.63
N PHE A 251 15.67 6.80 5.46
CA PHE A 251 17.12 6.97 5.36
C PHE A 251 17.56 8.31 5.94
N THR A 252 16.88 9.40 5.57
CA THR A 252 17.15 10.74 6.14
C THR A 252 17.00 10.74 7.65
N SER A 253 15.97 10.08 8.17
CA SER A 253 15.71 10.07 9.61
C SER A 253 16.70 9.22 10.39
N SER A 254 17.12 8.08 9.84
CA SER A 254 18.23 7.30 10.39
C SER A 254 19.53 8.10 10.37
N LEU A 255 19.84 8.79 9.26
CA LEU A 255 21.03 9.62 9.13
C LEU A 255 21.04 10.75 10.17
N VAL A 256 19.92 11.47 10.32
CA VAL A 256 19.79 12.56 11.30
C VAL A 256 19.88 12.03 12.73
N TYR A 257 19.32 10.86 13.01
CA TYR A 257 19.44 10.23 14.32
C TYR A 257 20.90 9.87 14.64
N PHE A 258 21.61 9.20 13.73
CA PHE A 258 22.99 8.76 13.99
C PHE A 258 24.01 9.91 13.92
N ALA A 259 23.83 10.88 13.01
CA ALA A 259 24.79 11.97 12.82
C ALA A 259 24.58 13.13 13.80
N LEU A 260 23.33 13.46 14.13
CA LEU A 260 22.99 14.63 14.94
C LEU A 260 22.38 14.27 16.30
N GLY A 261 22.07 12.99 16.56
CA GLY A 261 21.38 12.56 17.78
C GLY A 261 19.90 12.99 17.83
N TRP A 262 19.33 13.48 16.72
CA TRP A 262 18.00 14.05 16.70
C TRP A 262 16.94 13.02 16.30
N ASN A 263 16.01 12.75 17.21
CA ASN A 263 14.90 11.83 16.94
C ASN A 263 13.71 12.57 16.33
N TRP A 264 13.63 12.57 15.00
CA TRP A 264 12.51 13.17 14.26
C TRP A 264 11.15 12.54 14.59
N GLY A 265 11.10 11.26 14.99
CA GLY A 265 9.84 10.63 15.41
C GLY A 265 9.25 11.29 16.67
N LEU A 266 10.08 11.81 17.56
CA LEU A 266 9.62 12.56 18.73
C LEU A 266 9.08 13.95 18.36
N VAL A 267 9.61 14.58 17.33
CA VAL A 267 9.24 15.96 16.95
C VAL A 267 8.08 15.98 15.95
N LEU A 268 8.14 15.12 14.94
CA LEU A 268 7.20 15.05 13.83
C LEU A 268 6.08 14.04 14.05
N GLY A 269 6.09 13.32 15.18
CA GLY A 269 5.12 12.28 15.48
C GLY A 269 5.25 11.04 14.58
N PRO A 270 4.16 10.31 14.28
CA PRO A 270 4.18 9.07 13.51
C PRO A 270 4.31 9.30 11.99
N TYR A 271 5.15 10.25 11.56
CA TYR A 271 5.31 10.61 10.15
C TYR A 271 5.74 9.44 9.22
N PRO A 272 6.52 8.41 9.64
CA PRO A 272 6.84 7.30 8.73
C PRO A 272 5.59 6.52 8.33
N LEU A 273 4.67 6.31 9.29
CA LEU A 273 3.38 5.68 9.02
C LEU A 273 2.53 6.59 8.12
N THR A 274 2.54 7.91 8.35
CA THR A 274 1.86 8.87 7.46
C THR A 274 2.35 8.74 6.02
N LEU A 275 3.65 8.78 5.78
CA LEU A 275 4.21 8.69 4.43
C LEU A 275 3.94 7.32 3.78
N LEU A 276 3.97 6.25 4.56
CA LEU A 276 3.58 4.91 4.10
C LEU A 276 2.10 4.85 3.68
N THR A 277 1.18 5.45 4.45
CA THR A 277 -0.25 5.48 4.08
C THR A 277 -0.49 6.27 2.79
N VAL A 278 0.23 7.39 2.59
CA VAL A 278 0.18 8.18 1.35
C VAL A 278 0.74 7.39 0.16
N TYR A 279 1.83 6.65 0.37
CA TYR A 279 2.37 5.74 -0.64
C TYR A 279 1.35 4.67 -1.05
N ILE A 280 0.75 3.97 -0.08
CA ILE A 280 -0.23 2.89 -0.32
C ILE A 280 -1.49 3.43 -1.01
N PHE A 281 -1.96 4.61 -0.60
CA PHE A 281 -3.06 5.32 -1.26
C PHE A 281 -2.72 5.62 -2.72
N SER A 282 -1.55 6.20 -2.98
CA SER A 282 -1.08 6.52 -4.33
C SER A 282 -0.98 5.27 -5.21
N CYS A 283 -0.44 4.16 -4.67
CA CYS A 283 -0.41 2.87 -5.34
C CYS A 283 -1.81 2.34 -5.67
N SER A 284 -2.79 2.53 -4.77
CA SER A 284 -4.18 2.11 -4.98
C SER A 284 -4.85 2.88 -6.12
N ILE A 285 -4.56 4.17 -6.28
CA ILE A 285 -4.97 4.96 -7.44
C ILE A 285 -4.35 4.40 -8.73
N LEU A 286 -3.04 4.16 -8.74
CA LEU A 286 -2.34 3.60 -9.90
C LEU A 286 -2.91 2.24 -10.32
N TYR A 287 -3.23 1.37 -9.36
CA TYR A 287 -3.87 0.08 -9.63
C TYR A 287 -5.24 0.25 -10.27
N ARG A 288 -6.05 1.20 -9.77
CA ARG A 288 -7.37 1.48 -10.35
C ARG A 288 -7.26 1.98 -11.79
N ILE A 289 -6.34 2.90 -12.07
CA ILE A 289 -6.12 3.42 -13.44
C ILE A 289 -5.68 2.28 -14.38
N LYS A 290 -4.69 1.47 -13.94
CA LYS A 290 -4.16 0.35 -14.73
C LYS A 290 -5.21 -0.72 -15.01
N LEU A 291 -5.97 -1.10 -14.00
CA LEU A 291 -7.00 -2.15 -14.13
C LEU A 291 -8.25 -1.64 -14.86
N GLY A 292 -8.67 -0.40 -14.63
CA GLY A 292 -9.81 0.22 -15.29
C GLY A 292 -9.65 0.30 -16.81
N THR A 293 -8.46 0.68 -17.28
CA THR A 293 -8.12 0.73 -18.71
C THR A 293 -8.28 -0.64 -19.37
N ARG A 294 -7.86 -1.73 -18.69
CA ARG A 294 -7.98 -3.09 -19.24
C ARG A 294 -9.43 -3.56 -19.33
N VAL A 295 -10.27 -3.22 -18.36
CA VAL A 295 -11.70 -3.60 -18.39
C VAL A 295 -12.39 -2.96 -19.60
N GLN A 296 -12.06 -1.71 -19.93
CA GLN A 296 -12.60 -1.04 -21.12
C GLN A 296 -12.16 -1.74 -22.41
N LEU A 297 -10.87 -2.10 -22.54
CA LEU A 297 -10.36 -2.82 -23.71
C LEU A 297 -11.05 -4.18 -23.92
N ILE A 298 -11.28 -4.94 -22.84
CA ILE A 298 -11.99 -6.23 -22.92
C ILE A 298 -13.43 -6.05 -23.40
N LYS A 299 -14.12 -5.01 -22.92
CA LYS A 299 -15.50 -4.71 -23.35
C LYS A 299 -15.57 -4.34 -24.84
N VAL A 300 -14.64 -3.52 -25.32
CA VAL A 300 -14.56 -3.14 -26.74
C VAL A 300 -14.28 -4.36 -27.61
N SER A 301 -13.27 -5.18 -27.26
CA SER A 301 -12.94 -6.40 -28.00
C SER A 301 -14.10 -7.42 -28.01
N SER A 302 -14.83 -7.55 -26.90
CA SER A 302 -16.02 -8.42 -26.84
C SER A 302 -17.17 -7.90 -27.70
N ALA A 303 -17.37 -6.58 -27.78
CA ALA A 303 -18.38 -5.96 -28.62
C ALA A 303 -18.05 -6.13 -30.12
N GLU A 304 -16.78 -5.92 -30.50
CA GLU A 304 -16.28 -6.15 -31.85
C GLU A 304 -16.45 -7.61 -32.28
N ALA A 305 -16.06 -8.57 -31.42
CA ALA A 305 -16.25 -9.99 -31.72
C ALA A 305 -17.73 -10.37 -31.93
N THR A 306 -18.63 -9.78 -31.14
CA THR A 306 -20.08 -9.99 -31.29
C THR A 306 -20.61 -9.37 -32.59
N ALA A 307 -20.10 -8.19 -32.98
CA ALA A 307 -20.47 -7.53 -34.22
C ALA A 307 -20.01 -8.34 -35.45
N VAL A 308 -18.76 -8.83 -35.46
CA VAL A 308 -18.22 -9.67 -36.55
C VAL A 308 -19.05 -10.95 -36.72
N HIS A 309 -19.43 -11.61 -35.63
CA HIS A 309 -20.25 -12.82 -35.69
C HIS A 309 -21.66 -12.54 -36.26
N LYS A 310 -22.26 -11.39 -35.94
CA LYS A 310 -23.55 -10.98 -36.52
C LYS A 310 -23.44 -10.70 -38.02
N THR A 311 -22.37 -10.04 -38.46
CA THR A 311 -22.15 -9.77 -39.88
C THR A 311 -22.01 -11.07 -40.68
N ILE A 312 -21.19 -12.01 -40.22
CA ILE A 312 -20.99 -13.31 -40.90
C ILE A 312 -22.30 -14.12 -40.96
N GLY A 313 -23.10 -14.10 -39.88
CA GLY A 313 -24.40 -14.77 -39.87
C GLY A 313 -25.39 -14.18 -40.88
N SER A 314 -25.34 -12.87 -41.14
CA SER A 314 -26.24 -12.22 -42.12
C SER A 314 -25.86 -12.53 -43.57
N THR A 315 -24.58 -12.72 -43.89
CA THR A 315 -24.11 -12.95 -45.27
C THR A 315 -24.43 -14.36 -45.79
N ASN A 316 -24.66 -15.34 -44.91
CA ASN A 316 -24.98 -16.72 -45.30
C ASN A 316 -26.48 -16.96 -45.63
N THR A 317 -27.32 -15.92 -45.56
CA THR A 317 -28.74 -16.00 -45.97
C THR A 317 -28.97 -15.47 -47.39
N ARG A 318 -27.93 -15.45 -48.23
CA ARG A 318 -28.10 -15.19 -49.66
C ARG A 318 -28.69 -16.45 -50.29
N GLN A 319 -30.00 -16.39 -50.52
CA GLN A 319 -30.81 -17.41 -51.21
C GLN A 319 -30.04 -17.98 -52.39
N ILE A 320 -29.78 -19.29 -52.34
CA ILE A 320 -29.46 -20.06 -53.54
C ILE A 320 -30.70 -19.91 -54.43
N PRO A 321 -30.61 -19.27 -55.60
CA PRO A 321 -31.75 -19.17 -56.51
C PRO A 321 -32.17 -20.60 -56.87
N ALA A 322 -33.44 -20.91 -56.60
CA ALA A 322 -34.04 -22.15 -57.03
C ALA A 322 -33.98 -22.19 -58.56
N HIS A 323 -33.09 -23.02 -59.09
CA HIS A 323 -33.11 -23.37 -60.50
C HIS A 323 -34.41 -24.14 -60.78
N GLN A 324 -35.31 -23.52 -61.54
CA GLN A 324 -36.32 -24.19 -62.35
C GLN A 324 -35.75 -24.47 -63.74
#